data_AF-A0A2E6HEI4-F1
#
_entry.id   AF-A0A2E6HEI4-F1
#
_cell.length_a   1.000
_cell.length_b   1.000
_cell.length_c   1.000
_cell.angle_alpha   90.00
_cell.angle_beta   90.00
_cell.angle_gamma   90.00
#
_symmetry.space_group_name_H-M   'P 1'
#
loop_
_entity.id
_entity.type
_entity.pdbx_description
1 polymer ?
#
loop_
_entity_poly.entity_id
_entity_poly.type
_entity_poly.pdbx_seq_one_letter_code
_entity_poly.pdbx_strand_id
1 'polypeptide(L)'
;TQLAQLRTIEWDLSWLPKPVITDYLDNLSKFTVPIESGDWMVPELLKLHAPRYWAKQNSTVPKPSGEIEKFFEKSRQFSFEKVALLAYQMVYSPYSAGFDLNGYVSLSRDGKQHLKLKEKKSEGDNLWGWSNKGEVARLYTWNESQKKYTSIEKPMSYSPVFTFAGNQEVIISKIINDAKLAGFKKEEASKWLPPLFR
;
A
#
# COMPACT_ATOMS: atom_id res chain seq x y z
N THR A 1 -16.46 -16.37 -6.74
CA THR A 1 -15.01 -16.21 -7.02
C THR A 1 -14.71 -15.45 -8.31
N GLN A 2 -15.43 -15.65 -9.42
CA GLN A 2 -15.21 -14.88 -10.67
C GLN A 2 -15.49 -13.37 -10.56
N LEU A 3 -16.50 -12.94 -9.78
CA LEU A 3 -16.82 -11.51 -9.57
C LEU A 3 -15.72 -10.72 -8.85
N ALA A 4 -14.94 -11.37 -7.97
CA ALA A 4 -13.81 -10.73 -7.28
C ALA A 4 -12.62 -10.47 -8.22
N GLN A 5 -12.51 -11.24 -9.32
CA GLN A 5 -11.50 -11.05 -10.36
C GLN A 5 -11.91 -9.98 -11.39
N LEU A 6 -13.21 -9.69 -11.51
CA LEU A 6 -13.78 -8.70 -12.43
C LEU A 6 -13.90 -7.29 -11.82
N ARG A 7 -13.81 -7.15 -10.49
CA ARG A 7 -13.68 -5.82 -9.86
C ARG A 7 -12.32 -5.26 -10.27
N THR A 8 -12.35 -4.27 -11.14
CA THR A 8 -11.20 -3.41 -11.45
C THR A 8 -10.74 -2.82 -10.13
N ILE A 9 -9.71 -3.45 -9.56
CA ILE A 9 -8.82 -2.94 -8.52
C ILE A 9 -9.54 -1.89 -7.66
N GLU A 10 -10.30 -2.34 -6.66
CA GLU A 10 -10.77 -1.43 -5.61
C GLU A 10 -9.58 -0.56 -5.23
N TRP A 11 -9.80 0.75 -5.21
CA TRP A 11 -8.79 1.78 -4.98
C TRP A 11 -8.00 1.58 -3.67
N ASP A 12 -8.41 0.59 -2.87
CA ASP A 12 -7.92 0.26 -1.54
C ASP A 12 -7.11 -1.05 -1.47
N LEU A 13 -6.91 -1.80 -2.57
CA LEU A 13 -6.17 -3.08 -2.56
C LEU A 13 -4.91 -3.09 -3.44
N SER A 14 -4.71 -2.10 -4.31
CA SER A 14 -3.56 -1.99 -5.23
C SER A 14 -2.20 -1.98 -4.52
N TRP A 15 -2.18 -1.58 -3.24
CA TRP A 15 -0.98 -1.44 -2.42
C TRP A 15 -0.70 -2.69 -1.56
N LEU A 16 -1.67 -3.59 -1.42
CA LEU A 16 -1.49 -4.82 -0.65
C LEU A 16 -0.68 -5.85 -1.46
N PRO A 17 0.32 -6.50 -0.86
CA PRO A 17 1.10 -7.52 -1.55
C PRO A 17 0.19 -8.65 -2.04
N LYS A 18 0.33 -9.05 -3.30
CA LYS A 18 -0.41 -10.17 -3.92
C LYS A 18 -0.51 -11.43 -3.03
N PRO A 19 0.55 -11.88 -2.32
CA PRO A 19 0.44 -13.03 -1.41
C PRO A 19 -0.58 -12.86 -0.29
N VAL A 20 -0.71 -11.64 0.26
CA VAL A 20 -1.67 -11.33 1.33
C VAL A 20 -3.11 -11.45 0.81
N ILE A 21 -3.36 -10.97 -0.41
CA ILE A 21 -4.67 -11.08 -1.06
C ILE A 21 -4.97 -12.54 -1.38
N THR A 22 -4.01 -13.30 -1.92
CA THR A 22 -4.19 -14.72 -2.23
C THR A 22 -4.51 -15.54 -0.99
N ASP A 23 -3.76 -15.38 0.10
CA ASP A 23 -4.00 -16.12 1.35
C ASP A 23 -5.38 -15.80 1.93
N TYR A 24 -5.82 -14.54 1.87
CA TYR A 24 -7.15 -14.15 2.30
C TYR A 24 -8.25 -14.80 1.44
N LEU A 25 -8.11 -14.75 0.11
CA LEU A 25 -9.06 -15.36 -0.82
C LEU A 25 -9.10 -16.89 -0.71
N ASP A 26 -7.96 -17.54 -0.45
CA ASP A 26 -7.87 -18.98 -0.22
C ASP A 26 -8.54 -19.39 1.09
N ASN A 27 -8.47 -18.56 2.13
CA ASN A 27 -9.20 -18.81 3.36
C ASN A 27 -10.71 -18.56 3.19
N LEU A 28 -11.09 -17.57 2.38
CA LEU A 28 -12.47 -17.31 2.02
C LEU A 28 -13.07 -18.44 1.16
N SER A 29 -12.30 -19.01 0.23
CA SER A 29 -12.78 -20.08 -0.68
C SER A 29 -13.00 -21.42 0.04
N LYS A 30 -12.28 -21.66 1.14
CA LYS A 30 -12.50 -22.80 2.04
C LYS A 30 -13.77 -22.66 2.88
N PHE A 31 -14.33 -21.45 2.93
CA PHE A 31 -15.56 -21.16 3.64
C PHE A 31 -16.75 -21.66 2.82
N THR A 32 -17.25 -22.85 3.17
CA THR A 32 -18.32 -23.57 2.45
C THR A 32 -19.70 -23.30 3.03
N VAL A 33 -19.87 -22.17 3.73
CA VAL A 33 -21.20 -21.75 4.19
C VAL A 33 -21.89 -21.07 3.02
N PRO A 34 -23.04 -21.58 2.53
CA PRO A 34 -23.81 -20.94 1.48
C PRO A 34 -24.47 -19.71 2.09
N ILE A 35 -23.82 -18.55 1.92
CA ILE A 35 -24.34 -17.27 2.39
C ILE A 35 -24.64 -16.44 1.16
N GLU A 36 -25.89 -16.04 1.03
CA GLU A 36 -26.35 -15.09 0.03
C GLU A 36 -26.41 -13.67 0.59
N SER A 37 -26.35 -12.70 -0.32
CA SER A 37 -26.48 -11.29 0.05
C SER A 37 -27.89 -11.04 0.59
N GLY A 38 -28.01 -10.85 1.91
CA GLY A 38 -29.29 -10.60 2.58
C GLY A 38 -29.56 -11.57 3.74
N ASP A 39 -28.83 -12.68 3.83
CA ASP A 39 -28.99 -13.69 4.89
C ASP A 39 -28.78 -13.13 6.30
N TRP A 40 -28.00 -12.06 6.41
CA TRP A 40 -27.81 -11.32 7.66
C TRP A 40 -29.09 -10.67 8.20
N MET A 41 -30.11 -10.47 7.36
CA MET A 41 -31.43 -9.97 7.74
C MET A 41 -32.41 -11.06 8.17
N VAL A 42 -32.09 -12.33 7.90
CA VAL A 42 -32.95 -13.48 8.26
C VAL A 42 -32.55 -13.97 9.65
N PRO A 43 -33.40 -13.84 10.69
CA PRO A 43 -33.03 -14.16 12.07
C PRO A 43 -32.55 -15.60 12.27
N GLU A 44 -33.13 -16.56 11.55
CA GLU A 44 -32.80 -17.98 11.61
C GLU A 44 -31.38 -18.25 11.07
N LEU A 45 -31.03 -17.60 9.95
CA LEU A 45 -29.70 -17.70 9.36
C LEU A 45 -28.66 -16.95 10.20
N LEU A 46 -29.03 -15.80 10.77
CA LEU A 46 -28.16 -15.07 11.70
C LEU A 46 -27.89 -15.88 12.97
N LYS A 47 -28.89 -16.57 13.53
CA LYS A 47 -28.72 -17.51 14.66
C LYS A 47 -27.79 -18.67 14.31
N LEU A 48 -27.84 -19.17 13.08
CA LEU A 48 -27.08 -20.32 12.63
C LEU A 48 -25.61 -19.97 12.40
N HIS A 49 -25.36 -18.87 11.69
CA HIS A 49 -24.02 -18.55 11.21
C HIS A 49 -23.29 -17.49 12.05
N ALA A 50 -24.03 -16.61 12.72
CA ALA A 50 -23.50 -15.57 13.60
C ALA A 50 -24.21 -15.52 14.98
N PRO A 51 -24.23 -16.66 15.71
CA PRO A 51 -25.00 -16.83 16.94
C PRO A 51 -24.65 -15.83 18.03
N ARG A 52 -23.39 -15.37 18.13
CA ARG A 52 -22.99 -14.39 19.15
C ARG A 52 -23.50 -12.98 18.83
N TYR A 53 -23.45 -12.55 17.57
CA TYR A 53 -24.07 -11.29 17.14
C TYR A 53 -25.57 -11.28 17.36
N TRP A 54 -26.26 -12.36 16.98
CA TRP A 54 -27.69 -12.50 17.21
C TRP A 54 -28.01 -12.41 18.71
N ALA A 55 -27.25 -13.11 19.56
CA ALA A 55 -27.45 -13.10 21.00
C ALA A 55 -27.23 -11.70 21.61
N LYS A 56 -26.21 -10.97 21.12
CA LYS A 56 -25.93 -9.58 21.55
C LYS A 56 -27.06 -8.63 21.16
N GLN A 57 -27.55 -8.70 19.92
CA GLN A 57 -28.62 -7.82 19.43
C GLN A 57 -29.94 -8.02 20.20
N ASN A 58 -30.22 -9.26 20.62
CA ASN A 58 -31.44 -9.62 21.34
C ASN A 58 -31.27 -9.70 22.86
N SER A 59 -30.11 -9.28 23.38
CA SER A 59 -29.81 -9.32 24.82
C SER A 59 -30.04 -10.69 25.48
N THR A 60 -29.73 -11.77 24.75
CA THR A 60 -29.81 -13.15 25.24
C THR A 60 -28.44 -13.69 25.66
N VAL A 61 -28.43 -14.86 26.31
CA VAL A 61 -27.20 -15.52 26.76
C VAL A 61 -26.17 -15.64 25.62
N PRO A 62 -24.89 -15.27 25.84
CA PRO A 62 -23.86 -15.36 24.83
C PRO A 62 -23.72 -16.79 24.32
N LYS A 63 -23.73 -16.95 22.99
CA LYS A 63 -23.42 -18.21 22.34
C LYS A 63 -21.96 -18.26 21.88
N PRO A 64 -21.35 -19.44 21.76
CA PRO A 64 -20.03 -19.59 21.15
C PRO A 64 -20.02 -19.01 19.73
N SER A 65 -18.89 -18.45 19.31
CA SER A 65 -18.72 -17.92 17.95
C SER A 65 -19.00 -19.00 16.91
N GLY A 66 -19.90 -18.70 15.96
CA GLY A 66 -20.13 -19.51 14.77
C GLY A 66 -18.94 -19.50 13.81
N GLU A 67 -18.99 -20.28 12.75
CA GLU A 67 -17.89 -20.34 11.77
C GLU A 67 -17.61 -18.98 11.12
N ILE A 68 -18.67 -18.21 10.78
CA ILE A 68 -18.52 -16.87 10.18
C ILE A 68 -17.85 -15.93 11.18
N GLU A 69 -18.29 -15.99 12.43
CA GLU A 69 -17.76 -15.14 13.48
C GLU A 69 -16.30 -15.45 13.75
N LYS A 70 -15.91 -16.73 13.78
CA LYS A 70 -14.52 -17.15 13.92
C LYS A 70 -13.66 -16.70 12.75
N PHE A 71 -14.20 -16.73 11.53
CA PHE A 71 -13.50 -16.22 10.34
C PHE A 71 -13.24 -14.71 10.48
N PHE A 72 -14.29 -13.94 10.79
CA PHE A 72 -14.15 -12.49 10.96
C PHE A 72 -13.41 -12.10 12.23
N GLU A 73 -13.40 -12.90 13.28
CA GLU A 73 -12.61 -12.65 14.50
C GLU A 73 -11.11 -12.70 14.23
N LYS A 74 -10.68 -13.61 13.35
CA LYS A 74 -9.28 -13.64 12.89
C LYS A 74 -8.90 -12.37 12.14
N SER A 75 -9.80 -11.80 11.33
CA SER A 75 -9.56 -10.55 10.62
C SER A 75 -9.81 -9.28 11.46
N ARG A 76 -10.60 -9.39 12.54
CA ARG A 76 -10.88 -8.32 13.53
C ARG A 76 -9.80 -8.14 14.59
N GLN A 77 -8.64 -8.80 14.47
CA GLN A 77 -7.50 -8.52 15.34
C GLN A 77 -7.08 -7.05 15.32
N PHE A 78 -7.42 -6.32 14.25
CA PHE A 78 -7.05 -4.93 14.05
C PHE A 78 -8.29 -4.03 14.07
N SER A 79 -8.21 -2.89 14.76
CA SER A 79 -9.29 -1.90 14.75
C SER A 79 -9.43 -1.28 13.35
N PHE A 80 -10.63 -1.36 12.76
CA PHE A 80 -10.91 -0.78 11.43
C PHE A 80 -10.55 0.71 11.36
N GLU A 81 -10.82 1.47 12.43
CA GLU A 81 -10.46 2.88 12.52
C GLU A 81 -8.94 3.08 12.44
N LYS A 82 -8.17 2.27 13.17
CA LYS A 82 -6.70 2.35 13.15
C LYS A 82 -6.10 1.92 11.81
N VAL A 83 -6.70 0.92 11.17
CA VAL A 83 -6.29 0.47 9.83
C VAL A 83 -6.59 1.55 8.80
N ALA A 84 -7.75 2.19 8.87
CA ALA A 84 -8.12 3.28 7.98
C ALA A 84 -7.20 4.50 8.17
N LEU A 85 -6.86 4.85 9.41
CA LEU A 85 -5.90 5.91 9.72
C LEU A 85 -4.51 5.60 9.12
N LEU A 86 -4.05 4.36 9.28
CA LEU A 86 -2.78 3.91 8.73
C LEU A 86 -2.76 4.00 7.20
N ALA A 87 -3.80 3.49 6.53
CA ALA A 87 -3.93 3.56 5.08
C ALA A 87 -3.97 5.02 4.59
N TYR A 88 -4.72 5.88 5.27
CA TYR A 88 -4.74 7.32 5.00
C TYR A 88 -3.34 7.93 5.13
N GLN A 89 -2.60 7.63 6.20
CA GLN A 89 -1.25 8.18 6.41
C GLN A 89 -0.22 7.66 5.40
N MET A 90 -0.37 6.41 4.93
CA MET A 90 0.48 5.83 3.88
C MET A 90 0.34 6.57 2.55
N VAL A 91 -0.86 7.07 2.24
CA VAL A 91 -1.10 7.87 1.03
C VAL A 91 -0.80 9.35 1.31
N TYR A 92 -1.32 9.90 2.40
CA TYR A 92 -1.24 11.33 2.67
C TYR A 92 0.18 11.80 2.97
N SER A 93 0.97 11.06 3.76
CA SER A 93 2.29 11.56 4.20
C SER A 93 3.27 11.74 3.03
N PRO A 94 3.38 10.81 2.06
CA PRO A 94 4.18 11.01 0.85
C PRO A 94 3.69 12.16 -0.05
N TYR A 95 2.37 12.28 -0.24
CA TYR A 95 1.81 13.29 -1.14
C TYR A 95 1.81 14.69 -0.53
N SER A 96 1.57 14.81 0.78
CA SER A 96 1.65 16.08 1.52
C SER A 96 3.07 16.59 1.64
N ALA A 97 4.05 15.69 1.70
CA ALA A 97 5.46 16.06 1.61
C ALA A 97 5.84 16.64 0.24
N GLY A 98 5.12 16.27 -0.82
CA GLY A 98 5.29 16.80 -2.16
C GLY A 98 6.52 16.27 -2.91
N PHE A 99 6.58 16.64 -4.18
CA PHE A 99 7.70 16.36 -5.07
C PHE A 99 8.05 17.61 -5.86
N ASP A 100 9.35 17.83 -6.04
CA ASP A 100 9.84 18.90 -6.89
C ASP A 100 10.24 18.32 -8.24
N LEU A 101 9.64 18.83 -9.32
CA LEU A 101 10.07 18.48 -10.67
C LEU A 101 11.35 19.24 -10.99
N ASN A 102 12.46 18.51 -11.03
CA ASN A 102 13.79 19.06 -11.15
C ASN A 102 14.38 18.96 -12.54
N GLY A 103 13.76 18.24 -13.45
CA GLY A 103 14.35 18.03 -14.77
C GLY A 103 13.71 16.90 -15.53
N TYR A 104 14.45 16.38 -16.51
CA TYR A 104 14.07 15.23 -17.33
C TYR A 104 15.30 14.57 -17.95
N VAL A 105 15.14 13.33 -18.40
CA VAL A 105 16.15 12.60 -19.17
C VAL A 105 15.90 12.81 -20.65
N SER A 106 16.79 13.54 -21.31
CA SER A 106 16.77 13.72 -22.76
C SER A 106 17.50 12.58 -23.48
N LEU A 107 17.11 12.31 -24.72
CA LEU A 107 17.88 11.49 -25.65
C LEU A 107 18.64 12.39 -26.61
N SER A 108 19.92 12.14 -26.80
CA SER A 108 20.68 12.71 -27.91
C SER A 108 20.33 12.04 -29.23
N ARG A 109 20.80 12.62 -30.33
CA ARG A 109 20.63 12.06 -31.68
C ARG A 109 21.30 10.69 -31.86
N ASP A 110 22.37 10.39 -31.12
CA ASP A 110 23.04 9.09 -31.09
C ASP A 110 22.41 8.11 -30.07
N GLY A 111 21.24 8.45 -29.50
CA GLY A 111 20.50 7.58 -28.60
C GLY A 111 21.05 7.51 -27.17
N LYS A 112 22.03 8.35 -26.82
CA LYS A 112 22.56 8.44 -25.45
C LYS A 112 21.62 9.26 -24.56
N GLN A 113 21.48 8.80 -23.33
CA GLN A 113 20.63 9.46 -22.34
C GLN A 113 21.42 10.55 -21.61
N HIS A 114 20.82 11.73 -21.51
CA HIS A 114 21.40 12.88 -20.83
C HIS A 114 20.41 13.46 -19.83
N LEU A 115 20.82 13.48 -18.56
CA LEU A 115 20.11 14.16 -17.51
C LEU A 115 20.15 15.68 -17.74
N LYS A 116 18.96 16.32 -17.77
CA LYS A 116 18.79 17.76 -17.85
C LYS A 116 18.08 18.23 -16.59
N LEU A 117 18.78 19.01 -15.77
CA LEU A 117 18.23 19.59 -14.54
C LEU A 117 17.86 21.06 -14.76
N LYS A 118 16.86 21.54 -14.03
CA LYS A 118 16.54 22.96 -13.88
C LYS A 118 17.66 23.61 -13.05
N GLU A 119 18.04 24.83 -13.40
CA GLU A 119 19.04 25.60 -12.65
C GLU A 119 18.53 25.85 -11.22
N LYS A 120 19.37 25.59 -10.21
CA LYS A 120 19.09 25.56 -8.75
C LYS A 120 18.63 24.24 -8.15
N LYS A 121 19.26 23.11 -8.50
CA LYS A 121 19.08 21.91 -7.69
C LYS A 121 20.05 21.87 -6.51
N SER A 122 19.52 21.56 -5.32
CA SER A 122 20.28 21.26 -4.11
C SER A 122 21.21 20.07 -4.37
N GLU A 123 22.52 20.28 -4.22
CA GLU A 123 23.51 19.21 -4.16
C GLU A 123 23.14 18.23 -3.03
N GLY A 124 23.40 16.93 -3.21
CA GLY A 124 23.13 15.91 -2.18
C GLY A 124 21.81 15.13 -2.31
N ASP A 125 20.82 15.63 -3.06
CA ASP A 125 19.52 14.95 -3.14
C ASP A 125 19.47 13.79 -4.14
N ASN A 126 18.81 12.69 -3.78
CA ASN A 126 18.55 11.57 -4.70
C ASN A 126 17.56 11.95 -5.80
N LEU A 127 17.85 11.60 -7.06
CA LEU A 127 16.98 11.87 -8.20
C LEU A 127 16.13 10.65 -8.55
N TRP A 128 14.82 10.85 -8.60
CA TRP A 128 13.83 9.84 -8.93
C TRP A 128 13.19 10.12 -10.28
N GLY A 129 12.67 9.06 -10.90
CA GLY A 129 11.92 9.13 -12.14
C GLY A 129 11.46 7.75 -12.57
N TRP A 130 10.99 7.62 -13.80
CA TRP A 130 10.64 6.33 -14.39
C TRP A 130 11.86 5.61 -14.96
N SER A 131 12.03 4.35 -14.58
CA SER A 131 13.01 3.42 -15.16
C SER A 131 12.57 2.94 -16.54
N ASN A 132 13.49 2.32 -17.29
CA ASN A 132 13.18 1.74 -18.59
C ASN A 132 12.10 0.63 -18.56
N LYS A 133 11.74 0.13 -17.36
CA LYS A 133 10.64 -0.82 -17.15
C LYS A 133 9.28 -0.14 -16.92
N GLY A 134 9.24 1.19 -16.84
CA GLY A 134 8.03 1.95 -16.52
C GLY A 134 7.71 2.04 -15.03
N GLU A 135 8.65 1.65 -14.18
CA GLU A 135 8.50 1.71 -12.72
C GLU A 135 9.13 2.99 -12.18
N VAL A 136 8.59 3.56 -11.11
CA VAL A 136 9.25 4.69 -10.45
C VAL A 136 10.43 4.16 -9.64
N ALA A 137 11.62 4.69 -9.91
CA ALA A 137 12.85 4.27 -9.29
C ALA A 137 13.78 5.45 -9.03
N ARG A 138 14.75 5.24 -8.15
CA ARG A 138 15.85 6.17 -7.98
C ARG A 138 16.78 6.01 -9.19
N LEU A 139 16.92 7.06 -9.99
CA LEU A 139 17.66 7.02 -11.25
C LEU A 139 19.11 7.49 -11.08
N TYR A 140 19.32 8.48 -10.22
CA TYR A 140 20.64 9.05 -9.96
C TYR A 140 20.87 9.33 -8.49
N THR A 141 22.12 9.20 -8.07
CA THR A 141 22.61 9.61 -6.74
C THR A 141 23.68 10.70 -6.89
N TRP A 142 23.77 11.60 -5.92
CA TRP A 142 24.82 12.61 -5.90
C TRP A 142 26.15 11.97 -5.49
N ASN A 143 27.20 12.18 -6.30
CA ASN A 143 28.56 11.77 -5.96
C ASN A 143 29.33 13.00 -5.50
N GLU A 144 29.57 13.07 -4.18
CA GLU A 144 30.29 14.19 -3.54
C GLU A 144 31.68 14.40 -4.13
N SER A 145 32.45 13.32 -4.30
CA SER A 145 33.83 13.40 -4.80
C SER A 145 33.92 13.96 -6.22
N GLN A 146 32.91 13.69 -7.05
CA GLN A 146 32.86 14.10 -8.46
C GLN A 146 31.96 15.31 -8.70
N LYS A 147 31.30 15.83 -7.65
CA LYS A 147 30.28 16.89 -7.71
C LYS A 147 29.30 16.72 -8.87
N LYS A 148 28.82 15.49 -9.06
CA LYS A 148 27.90 15.17 -10.15
C LYS A 148 26.96 14.04 -9.79
N TYR A 149 25.84 14.01 -10.51
CA TYR A 149 24.92 12.89 -10.46
C TYR A 149 25.46 11.67 -11.20
N THR A 150 25.45 10.52 -10.51
CA THR A 150 25.82 9.21 -11.07
C THR A 150 24.57 8.39 -11.27
N SER A 151 24.41 7.81 -12.48
CA SER A 151 23.28 6.94 -12.79
C SER A 151 23.39 5.65 -11.99
N ILE A 152 22.30 5.22 -11.37
CA ILE A 152 22.20 3.95 -10.65
C ILE A 152 21.23 2.98 -11.33
N GLU A 153 20.27 3.50 -12.08
CA GLU A 153 19.33 2.72 -12.88
C GLU A 153 19.15 3.35 -14.26
N LYS A 154 18.80 2.54 -15.26
CA LYS A 154 18.57 3.02 -16.63
C LYS A 154 17.21 3.72 -16.69
N PRO A 155 17.16 5.03 -16.97
CA PRO A 155 15.91 5.75 -17.05
C PRO A 155 15.13 5.39 -18.33
N MET A 156 13.81 5.61 -18.28
CA MET A 156 12.99 5.72 -19.48
C MET A 156 13.40 6.96 -20.28
N SER A 157 13.29 6.87 -21.60
CA SER A 157 13.45 8.02 -22.49
C SER A 157 12.43 9.11 -22.15
N TYR A 158 12.88 10.36 -22.03
CA TYR A 158 12.03 11.49 -21.63
C TYR A 158 11.42 11.37 -20.23
N SER A 159 11.97 10.48 -19.40
CA SER A 159 11.56 10.34 -18.00
C SER A 159 11.74 11.67 -17.27
N PRO A 160 10.68 12.24 -16.67
CA PRO A 160 10.84 13.39 -15.80
C PRO A 160 11.64 12.99 -14.56
N VAL A 161 12.39 13.95 -14.04
CA VAL A 161 13.28 13.75 -12.90
C VAL A 161 12.84 14.64 -11.76
N PHE A 162 12.62 14.06 -10.59
CA PHE A 162 12.11 14.74 -9.41
C PHE A 162 12.85 14.37 -8.12
N THR A 163 12.66 15.16 -7.07
CA THR A 163 13.03 14.82 -5.70
C THR A 163 11.80 14.76 -4.83
N PHE A 164 11.91 13.97 -3.77
CA PHE A 164 10.98 14.05 -2.65
C PHE A 164 11.40 15.23 -1.79
N ALA A 165 10.48 16.17 -1.59
CA ALA A 165 10.72 17.30 -0.69
C ALA A 165 10.61 16.88 0.79
N GLY A 166 9.99 15.73 1.06
CA GLY A 166 9.94 15.13 2.40
C GLY A 166 11.18 14.34 2.78
N ASN A 167 11.50 14.34 4.07
CA ASN A 167 12.47 13.41 4.63
C ASN A 167 11.88 11.98 4.62
N GLN A 168 12.39 11.16 3.70
CA GLN A 168 11.98 9.76 3.51
C GLN A 168 12.06 8.92 4.79
N GLU A 169 13.14 9.08 5.57
CA GLU A 169 13.34 8.32 6.81
C GLU A 169 12.28 8.66 7.85
N VAL A 170 11.89 9.93 7.94
CA VAL A 170 10.84 10.41 8.84
C VAL A 170 9.47 9.86 8.42
N ILE A 171 9.16 9.88 7.12
CA ILE A 171 7.89 9.34 6.58
C ILE A 171 7.79 7.84 6.84
N ILE A 172 8.85 7.09 6.54
CA ILE A 172 8.92 5.65 6.78
C ILE A 172 8.79 5.34 8.27
N SER A 173 9.52 6.06 9.12
CA SER A 173 9.49 5.86 10.58
C SER A 173 8.11 6.13 11.15
N LYS A 174 7.41 7.17 10.66
CA LYS A 174 6.04 7.49 11.04
C LYS A 174 5.08 6.36 10.66
N ILE A 175 5.10 5.91 9.41
CA ILE A 175 4.25 4.82 8.92
C ILE A 175 4.49 3.53 9.72
N ILE A 176 5.74 3.20 10.05
CA ILE A 176 6.09 2.02 10.85
C ILE A 176 5.56 2.14 12.29
N ASN A 177 5.67 3.32 12.90
CA ASN A 177 5.14 3.56 14.24
C ASN A 177 3.61 3.47 14.27
N ASP A 178 2.94 4.07 13.29
CA ASP A 178 1.49 4.03 13.17
C ASP A 178 0.99 2.60 12.90
N ALA A 179 1.72 1.82 12.11
CA ALA A 179 1.42 0.41 11.89
C ALA A 179 1.51 -0.42 13.19
N LYS A 180 2.50 -0.13 14.04
CA LYS A 180 2.61 -0.74 15.37
C LYS A 180 1.41 -0.38 16.26
N LEU A 181 0.94 0.87 16.21
CA LEU A 181 -0.25 1.31 16.95
C LEU A 181 -1.55 0.64 16.45
N ALA A 182 -1.60 0.31 15.17
CA ALA A 182 -2.66 -0.47 14.54
C ALA A 182 -2.57 -1.98 14.82
N GLY A 183 -1.46 -2.47 15.40
CA GLY A 183 -1.23 -3.86 15.80
C GLY A 183 -0.41 -4.69 14.82
N PHE A 184 0.07 -4.11 13.72
CA PHE A 184 0.87 -4.82 12.72
C PHE A 184 2.34 -4.95 13.14
N LYS A 185 2.99 -6.01 12.67
CA LYS A 185 4.44 -6.15 12.79
C LYS A 185 5.14 -5.21 11.82
N LYS A 186 6.35 -4.77 12.16
CA LYS A 186 7.16 -3.88 11.32
C LYS A 186 7.40 -4.49 9.93
N GLU A 187 7.68 -5.78 9.87
CA GLU A 187 7.97 -6.50 8.63
C GLU A 187 6.74 -6.59 7.70
N GLU A 188 5.53 -6.55 8.26
CA GLU A 188 4.28 -6.50 7.51
C GLU A 188 4.01 -5.09 7.01
N ALA A 189 4.18 -4.08 7.88
CA ALA A 189 4.01 -2.67 7.55
C ALA A 189 4.95 -2.19 6.44
N SER A 190 6.21 -2.64 6.45
CA SER A 190 7.19 -2.29 5.41
C SER A 190 6.76 -2.76 4.02
N LYS A 191 5.96 -3.83 3.92
CA LYS A 191 5.43 -4.31 2.63
C LYS A 191 4.31 -3.43 2.08
N TRP A 192 3.75 -2.54 2.89
CA TRP A 192 2.65 -1.64 2.51
C TRP A 192 3.13 -0.23 2.18
N LEU A 193 4.38 0.09 2.49
CA LEU A 193 5.02 1.31 2.01
C LEU A 193 4.80 1.42 0.49
N PRO A 194 4.51 2.63 -0.03
CA PRO A 194 4.49 2.84 -1.47
C PRO A 194 5.77 2.28 -2.11
N PRO A 195 5.73 1.72 -3.33
CA PRO A 195 6.90 1.12 -3.99
C PRO A 195 8.13 2.04 -3.99
N LEU A 196 7.88 3.34 -3.98
CA LEU A 196 8.87 4.39 -3.91
C LEU A 196 9.70 4.43 -2.60
N PHE A 197 9.17 3.88 -1.52
CA PHE A 197 9.82 3.83 -0.20
C PHE A 197 10.25 2.41 0.21
N ARG A 198 10.09 1.43 -0.68
CA ARG A 198 10.53 0.04 -0.46
C ARG A 198 12.00 -0.16 -0.85
#